data_AF-A0A150ALL2-F1
#
_entry.id   AF-A0A150ALL2-F1
#
_cell.length_a   1.000
_cell.length_b   1.000
_cell.length_c   1.000
_cell.angle_alpha   90.00
_cell.angle_beta   90.00
_cell.angle_gamma   90.00
#
_symmetry.space_group_name_H-M   'P 1'
#
loop_
_entity.id
_entity.type
_entity.pdbx_description
1 polymer ?
#
loop_
_entity_poly.entity_id
_entity_poly.type
_entity_poly.pdbx_seq_one_letter_code
_entity_poly.pdbx_strand_id
1 'polypeptide(L)'
;MVFRNLYAQDKLQFSAGADLVNHYVWRGIDYGYSPAIQPDVELNYKGFYVGGWGTYAFLKSNAVYEFEYRVGYTFEKIGLSLQVIDYVYSTATFDSPKTTHHVDQDESSIGHSFELGVIQRIKDFHFAGYINFSEDNDIYVEVGYNYKGFELIVGAGNHEYTLNDNFNLVNVSLTKTFDLKLTEKYSPSLFCGTVYNPDASAVHLIFGVNF
;
A
#
# COMPACT_ATOMS: atom_id res chain seq x y z
N MET A 1 -0.80 9.59 0.74
CA MET A 1 0.63 9.98 0.66
C MET A 1 0.77 11.49 0.43
N VAL A 2 1.27 12.23 1.42
CA VAL A 2 1.52 13.68 1.32
C VAL A 2 2.81 13.93 0.54
N PHE A 3 2.72 14.57 -0.62
CA PHE A 3 3.88 14.86 -1.46
C PHE A 3 4.63 16.09 -0.93
N ARG A 4 5.84 15.89 -0.41
CA ARG A 4 6.80 16.98 -0.19
C ARG A 4 7.77 17.04 -1.36
N ASN A 5 8.04 18.26 -1.83
CA ASN A 5 9.08 18.53 -2.82
C ASN A 5 10.42 17.96 -2.32
N LEU A 6 10.93 16.92 -2.98
CA LEU A 6 12.15 16.20 -2.59
C LEU A 6 13.26 16.55 -3.58
N TYR A 7 14.08 17.52 -3.19
CA TYR A 7 15.44 17.66 -3.71
C TYR A 7 16.32 16.63 -3.00
N ALA A 8 17.34 16.10 -3.68
CA ALA A 8 18.33 15.18 -3.12
C ALA A 8 18.89 15.76 -1.83
N GLN A 9 18.44 15.24 -0.68
CA GLN A 9 18.80 15.80 0.61
C GLN A 9 20.11 15.16 1.11
N ASP A 10 21.05 15.99 1.56
CA ASP A 10 22.32 15.57 2.17
C ASP A 10 22.17 15.03 3.60
N LYS A 11 20.96 15.03 4.16
CA LYS A 11 20.66 14.60 5.53
C LYS A 11 19.78 13.36 5.54
N LEU A 12 20.02 12.48 6.50
CA LEU A 12 19.13 11.37 6.81
C LEU A 12 17.77 11.93 7.25
N GLN A 13 16.70 11.51 6.58
CA GLN A 13 15.33 11.88 6.91
C GLN A 13 14.59 10.67 7.45
N PHE A 14 13.83 10.88 8.52
CA PHE A 14 12.90 9.91 9.08
C PHE A 14 11.48 10.45 8.95
N SER A 15 10.58 9.62 8.44
CA SER A 15 9.14 9.85 8.43
C SER A 15 8.42 8.70 9.10
N ALA A 16 7.36 9.02 9.82
CA ALA A 16 6.42 8.08 10.39
C ALA A 16 5.03 8.68 10.30
N GLY A 17 4.03 7.83 10.07
CA GLY A 17 2.63 8.22 9.99
C GLY A 17 1.73 6.99 10.07
N ALA A 18 0.43 7.22 9.96
CA ALA A 18 -0.52 6.14 9.79
C ALA A 18 -1.75 6.62 9.02
N ASP A 19 -2.34 5.72 8.23
CA ASP A 19 -3.66 5.94 7.63
C ASP A 19 -4.74 5.25 8.47
N LEU A 20 -5.83 5.96 8.76
CA LEU A 20 -7.08 5.35 9.19
C LEU A 20 -8.00 5.25 7.98
N VAL A 21 -8.36 4.04 7.58
CA VAL A 21 -9.15 3.77 6.36
C VAL A 21 -10.44 3.05 6.69
N ASN A 22 -11.48 3.28 5.90
CA ASN A 22 -12.73 2.53 6.03
C ASN A 22 -12.60 1.08 5.54
N HIS A 23 -11.74 0.83 4.55
CA HIS A 23 -11.42 -0.48 3.99
C HIS A 23 -9.96 -0.51 3.53
N TYR A 24 -9.29 -1.66 3.67
CA TYR A 24 -8.01 -1.90 3.00
C TYR A 24 -8.28 -2.38 1.57
N VAL A 25 -8.34 -1.43 0.62
CA VAL A 25 -8.49 -1.72 -0.81
C VAL A 25 -7.12 -1.59 -1.48
N TRP A 26 -6.56 -2.71 -1.93
CA TRP A 26 -5.27 -2.78 -2.61
C TRP A 26 -5.45 -3.21 -4.05
N ARG A 27 -5.00 -2.38 -5.00
CA ARG A 27 -5.06 -2.64 -6.45
C ARG A 27 -6.43 -3.12 -6.97
N GLY A 28 -7.51 -2.65 -6.32
CA GLY A 28 -8.89 -2.99 -6.68
C GLY A 28 -9.52 -4.13 -5.89
N ILE A 29 -8.80 -4.73 -4.94
CA ILE A 29 -9.29 -5.83 -4.10
C ILE A 29 -9.43 -5.34 -2.67
N ASP A 30 -10.57 -5.64 -2.02
CA ASP A 30 -10.75 -5.40 -0.58
C ASP A 30 -10.25 -6.60 0.22
N TYR A 31 -9.16 -6.41 0.96
CA TYR A 31 -8.57 -7.45 1.79
C TYR A 31 -9.18 -7.50 3.19
N GLY A 32 -9.82 -6.44 3.67
CA GLY A 32 -10.19 -6.35 5.10
C GLY A 32 -11.69 -6.44 5.38
N TYR A 33 -12.55 -6.01 4.45
CA TYR A 33 -13.98 -5.76 4.70
C TYR A 33 -14.24 -5.11 6.07
N SER A 34 -13.33 -4.23 6.49
CA SER A 34 -13.20 -3.72 7.85
C SER A 34 -12.36 -2.45 7.85
N PRO A 35 -12.72 -1.46 8.68
CA PRO A 35 -11.83 -0.35 8.94
C PRO A 35 -10.47 -0.84 9.42
N ALA A 36 -9.40 -0.17 8.98
CA ALA A 36 -8.04 -0.54 9.32
C ALA A 36 -7.19 0.68 9.67
N ILE A 37 -6.21 0.47 10.55
CA ILE A 37 -5.12 1.43 10.77
C ILE A 37 -3.86 0.90 10.09
N GLN A 38 -3.19 1.77 9.37
CA GLN A 38 -2.11 1.40 8.48
C GLN A 38 -0.85 2.24 8.77
N PRO A 39 -0.05 1.86 9.78
CA PRO A 39 1.17 2.57 10.10
C PRO A 39 2.21 2.44 8.99
N ASP A 40 3.00 3.49 8.82
CA ASP A 40 4.10 3.57 7.87
C ASP A 40 5.31 4.26 8.50
N VAL A 41 6.50 3.72 8.27
CA VAL A 41 7.77 4.34 8.66
C VAL A 41 8.76 4.26 7.51
N GLU A 42 9.56 5.31 7.33
CA GLU A 42 10.56 5.36 6.27
C GLU A 42 11.79 6.17 6.66
N LEU A 43 12.95 5.65 6.28
CA LEU A 43 14.24 6.33 6.34
C LEU A 43 14.72 6.61 4.93
N ASN A 44 15.10 7.86 4.65
CA ASN A 44 15.53 8.34 3.35
C ASN A 44 16.92 8.97 3.41
N TYR A 45 17.79 8.62 2.47
CA TYR A 45 19.12 9.22 2.32
C TYR A 45 19.61 9.18 0.86
N LYS A 46 19.82 10.35 0.25
CA LYS A 46 20.42 10.50 -1.10
C LYS A 46 19.78 9.61 -2.19
N GLY A 47 18.45 9.52 -2.17
CA GLY A 47 17.66 8.71 -3.08
C GLY A 47 17.42 7.27 -2.61
N PHE A 48 18.25 6.72 -1.72
CA PHE A 48 17.96 5.45 -1.07
C PHE A 48 16.87 5.62 -0.02
N TYR A 49 15.99 4.62 0.07
CA TYR A 49 15.01 4.55 1.14
C TYR A 49 14.83 3.13 1.64
N VAL A 50 14.49 3.01 2.92
CA VAL A 50 14.06 1.76 3.56
C VAL A 50 12.89 2.07 4.48
N GLY A 51 11.86 1.24 4.46
CA GLY A 51 10.66 1.47 5.22
C GLY A 51 9.92 0.20 5.56
N GLY A 52 8.88 0.36 6.35
CA GLY A 52 7.94 -0.70 6.64
C GLY A 52 6.54 -0.14 6.77
N TRP A 53 5.58 -0.92 6.32
CA TRP A 53 4.17 -0.61 6.40
C TRP A 53 3.43 -1.81 6.95
N GLY A 54 2.27 -1.59 7.56
CA GLY A 54 1.37 -2.68 7.87
C GLY A 54 -0.07 -2.25 7.88
N THR A 55 -0.99 -3.21 7.98
CA THR A 55 -2.42 -2.97 8.11
C THR A 55 -2.98 -3.80 9.24
N TYR A 56 -3.82 -3.17 10.07
CA TYR A 56 -4.44 -3.80 11.22
C TYR A 56 -5.92 -3.48 11.21
N ALA A 57 -6.73 -4.48 10.87
CA ALA A 57 -8.18 -4.38 10.90
C ALA A 57 -8.70 -4.18 12.34
N PHE A 58 -9.73 -3.35 12.49
CA PHE A 58 -10.37 -3.07 13.78
C PHE A 58 -11.27 -4.22 14.23
N LEU A 59 -11.92 -4.89 13.28
CA LEU A 59 -12.85 -5.99 13.54
C LEU A 59 -12.15 -7.34 13.33
N LYS A 60 -12.11 -8.14 14.40
CA LYS A 60 -11.47 -9.47 14.42
C LYS A 60 -12.04 -10.44 13.38
N SER A 61 -13.35 -10.36 13.10
CA SER A 61 -14.04 -11.33 12.25
C SER A 61 -13.51 -11.39 10.81
N ASN A 62 -12.85 -10.33 10.35
CA ASN A 62 -12.26 -10.21 9.01
C ASN A 62 -10.83 -9.66 9.09
N ALA A 63 -10.07 -10.05 10.12
CA ALA A 63 -8.80 -9.42 10.38
C ALA A 63 -7.73 -9.84 9.35
N VAL A 64 -7.36 -8.89 8.49
CA VAL A 64 -6.12 -8.98 7.72
C VAL A 64 -5.03 -8.21 8.45
N TYR A 65 -3.94 -8.94 8.68
CA TYR A 65 -2.67 -8.41 9.16
C TYR A 65 -1.65 -8.68 8.08
N GLU A 66 -1.29 -7.63 7.37
CA GLU A 66 -0.19 -7.64 6.42
C GLU A 66 0.85 -6.68 6.92
N PHE A 67 2.11 -7.07 6.77
CA PHE A 67 3.26 -6.23 7.02
C PHE A 67 4.14 -6.28 5.78
N GLU A 68 4.75 -5.17 5.39
CA GLU A 68 5.77 -5.16 4.34
C GLU A 68 7.05 -4.50 4.85
N TYR A 69 8.19 -5.01 4.38
CA TYR A 69 9.44 -4.27 4.37
C TYR A 69 9.72 -3.82 2.95
N ARG A 70 10.14 -2.57 2.77
CA ARG A 70 10.54 -2.07 1.44
C ARG A 70 11.90 -1.42 1.48
N VAL A 71 12.65 -1.60 0.39
CA VAL A 71 13.90 -0.91 0.13
C VAL A 71 13.93 -0.47 -1.32
N GLY A 72 14.45 0.72 -1.59
CA GLY A 72 14.51 1.21 -2.96
C GLY A 72 15.47 2.38 -3.17
N TYR A 73 15.53 2.80 -4.43
CA TYR A 73 16.29 3.97 -4.85
C TYR A 73 15.48 4.81 -5.83
N THR A 74 15.48 6.13 -5.62
CA THR A 74 14.88 7.10 -6.53
C THR A 74 15.95 7.94 -7.23
N PHE A 75 16.02 7.79 -8.56
CA PHE A 75 16.77 8.66 -9.46
C PHE A 75 15.96 9.95 -9.69
N GLU A 76 16.01 10.86 -8.73
CA GLU A 76 15.15 12.05 -8.70
C GLU A 76 15.18 12.88 -9.99
N LYS A 77 16.36 13.05 -10.60
CA LYS A 77 16.54 13.87 -11.81
C LYS A 77 15.71 13.38 -13.00
N ILE A 78 15.38 12.09 -13.02
CA ILE A 78 14.60 11.46 -14.10
C ILE A 78 13.27 10.92 -13.60
N GLY A 79 12.93 11.10 -12.32
CA GLY A 79 11.66 10.64 -11.75
C GLY A 79 11.49 9.11 -11.72
N LEU A 80 12.58 8.34 -11.80
CA LEU A 80 12.56 6.88 -11.79
C LEU A 80 12.81 6.35 -10.38
N SER A 81 11.97 5.45 -9.89
CA SER A 81 12.17 4.71 -8.64
C SER A 81 12.24 3.22 -8.94
N LEU A 82 13.15 2.53 -8.25
CA LEU A 82 13.26 1.07 -8.22
C LEU A 82 13.09 0.61 -6.78
N GLN A 83 12.38 -0.49 -6.56
CA GLN A 83 12.14 -0.99 -5.21
C GLN A 83 12.00 -2.49 -5.15
N VAL A 84 12.31 -3.05 -3.99
CA VAL A 84 11.97 -4.41 -3.60
C VAL A 84 11.11 -4.33 -2.36
N ILE A 85 10.01 -5.07 -2.37
CA ILE A 85 9.08 -5.22 -1.24
C ILE A 85 9.12 -6.68 -0.80
N ASP A 86 9.17 -6.91 0.50
CA ASP A 86 8.98 -8.20 1.15
C ASP A 86 7.65 -8.14 1.92
N TYR A 87 6.62 -8.77 1.36
CA TYR A 87 5.32 -8.94 1.99
C TYR A 87 5.40 -10.09 2.98
N VAL A 88 5.11 -9.77 4.24
CA VAL A 88 5.15 -10.68 5.37
C VAL A 88 3.73 -10.94 5.84
N TYR A 89 3.33 -12.21 5.73
CA TYR A 89 2.05 -12.70 6.21
C TYR A 89 2.28 -13.50 7.48
N SER A 90 1.64 -13.10 8.58
CA SER A 90 1.73 -13.80 9.86
C SER A 90 0.38 -14.40 10.23
N THR A 91 0.36 -15.70 10.53
CA THR A 91 -0.84 -16.39 11.03
C THR A 91 -0.93 -16.41 12.56
N ALA A 92 -0.03 -15.74 13.27
CA ALA A 92 0.02 -15.76 14.73
C ALA A 92 -1.15 -14.97 15.36
N THR A 93 -2.27 -15.63 15.61
CA THR A 93 -3.38 -15.08 16.41
C THR A 93 -3.20 -15.43 17.88
N PHE A 94 -2.93 -14.47 18.76
CA PHE A 94 -3.03 -14.67 20.22
C PHE A 94 -4.51 -14.71 20.63
N ASP A 95 -5.16 -15.84 20.40
CA ASP A 95 -6.62 -15.90 20.52
C ASP A 95 -7.17 -16.15 21.93
N SER A 96 -6.33 -16.09 22.97
CA SER A 96 -6.78 -16.11 24.37
C SER A 96 -5.68 -15.61 25.32
N PRO A 97 -6.00 -14.84 26.39
CA PRO A 97 -5.14 -14.79 27.56
C PRO A 97 -5.15 -16.18 28.19
N LYS A 98 -4.18 -17.02 27.83
CA LYS A 98 -4.03 -18.37 28.38
C LYS A 98 -3.74 -18.25 29.88
N THR A 99 -4.69 -18.67 30.72
CA THR A 99 -4.51 -18.79 32.18
C THR A 99 -3.69 -20.01 32.58
N THR A 100 -3.20 -20.81 31.62
CA THR A 100 -2.31 -21.95 31.86
C THR A 100 -1.30 -22.11 30.71
N HIS A 101 -0.03 -22.33 31.06
CA HIS A 101 1.09 -22.53 30.14
C HIS A 101 1.03 -23.92 29.46
N HIS A 102 0.04 -24.13 28.59
CA HIS A 102 0.04 -25.26 27.66
C HIS A 102 -0.05 -24.72 26.22
N VAL A 103 1.09 -24.83 25.54
CA VAL A 103 1.24 -24.57 24.11
C VAL A 103 0.83 -25.85 23.40
N ASP A 104 -0.46 -26.01 23.18
CA ASP A 104 -0.90 -26.88 22.08
C ASP A 104 -0.54 -26.16 20.78
N GLN A 105 0.26 -26.83 19.95
CA GLN A 105 0.70 -26.38 18.64
C GLN A 105 -0.50 -26.26 17.70
N ASP A 106 -0.76 -25.05 17.20
CA ASP A 106 -1.26 -24.85 15.85
C ASP A 106 -0.26 -23.88 15.20
N GLU A 107 0.39 -24.34 14.13
CA GLU A 107 1.64 -23.80 13.60
C GLU A 107 1.54 -22.30 13.26
N SER A 108 2.24 -21.45 14.01
CA SER A 108 2.48 -20.08 13.57
C SER A 108 3.46 -20.13 12.38
N SER A 109 2.99 -19.72 11.21
CA SER A 109 3.84 -19.58 10.02
C SER A 109 4.06 -18.11 9.71
N ILE A 110 5.25 -17.83 9.18
CA ILE A 110 5.56 -16.54 8.58
C ILE A 110 5.80 -16.84 7.09
N GLY A 111 4.89 -16.35 6.25
CA GLY A 111 5.02 -16.39 4.80
C GLY A 111 5.70 -15.12 4.29
N HIS A 112 6.52 -15.26 3.26
CA HIS A 112 7.19 -14.15 2.58
C HIS A 112 6.87 -14.19 1.09
N SER A 113 6.59 -13.03 0.51
CA SER A 113 6.43 -12.84 -0.93
C SER A 113 7.19 -11.60 -1.37
N PHE A 114 8.08 -11.73 -2.36
CA PHE A 114 8.95 -10.63 -2.79
C PHE A 114 8.44 -9.99 -4.07
N GLU A 115 8.30 -8.67 -4.10
CA GLU A 115 7.88 -7.92 -5.29
C GLU A 115 8.97 -6.93 -5.73
N LEU A 116 9.34 -6.95 -7.01
CA LEU A 116 10.17 -5.93 -7.64
C LEU A 116 9.28 -4.87 -8.30
N GLY A 117 9.48 -3.61 -7.95
CA GLY A 117 8.74 -2.49 -8.51
C GLY A 117 9.62 -1.50 -9.29
N VAL A 118 9.08 -0.99 -10.40
CA VAL A 118 9.62 0.13 -11.17
C VAL A 118 8.54 1.19 -11.32
N ILE A 119 8.86 2.44 -10.96
CA ILE A 119 7.91 3.55 -11.03
C ILE A 119 8.57 4.71 -11.78
N GLN A 120 7.97 5.17 -12.87
CA GLN A 120 8.41 6.32 -13.64
C GLN A 120 7.39 7.45 -13.50
N ARG A 121 7.84 8.60 -12.98
CA ARG A 121 7.03 9.81 -12.84
C ARG A 121 7.41 10.83 -13.91
N ILE A 122 6.41 11.36 -14.62
CA ILE A 122 6.58 12.37 -15.67
C ILE A 122 5.48 13.41 -15.52
N LYS A 123 5.83 14.59 -14.97
CA LYS A 123 4.88 15.65 -14.65
C LYS A 123 3.75 15.11 -13.75
N ASP A 124 2.51 15.21 -14.22
CA ASP A 124 1.29 14.79 -13.55
C ASP A 124 1.02 13.29 -13.72
N PHE A 125 1.81 12.56 -14.50
CA PHE A 125 1.64 11.13 -14.74
C PHE A 125 2.62 10.29 -13.94
N HIS A 126 2.19 9.09 -13.55
CA HIS A 126 3.08 8.00 -13.18
C HIS A 126 2.74 6.72 -13.93
N PHE A 127 3.77 5.92 -14.17
CA PHE A 127 3.68 4.58 -14.73
C PHE A 127 4.38 3.66 -13.76
N ALA A 128 3.74 2.57 -13.39
CA ALA A 128 4.34 1.60 -12.50
C ALA A 128 4.18 0.18 -13.05
N GLY A 129 5.17 -0.65 -12.76
CA GLY A 129 5.17 -2.07 -13.10
C GLY A 129 5.81 -2.84 -11.96
N TYR A 130 5.21 -3.96 -11.62
CA TYR A 130 5.57 -4.79 -10.49
C TYR A 130 5.59 -6.25 -10.91
N ILE A 131 6.57 -6.99 -10.41
CA ILE A 131 6.69 -8.44 -10.58
C ILE A 131 6.83 -9.05 -9.19
N ASN A 132 5.83 -9.81 -8.78
CA ASN A 132 5.87 -10.64 -7.59
C ASN A 132 6.58 -11.96 -7.92
N PHE A 133 7.54 -12.38 -7.11
CA PHE A 133 8.26 -13.65 -7.24
C PHE A 133 7.48 -14.80 -6.56
N SER A 134 6.19 -14.90 -6.86
CA SER A 134 5.35 -16.06 -6.57
C SER A 134 5.70 -17.23 -7.51
N GLU A 135 5.09 -18.40 -7.30
CA GLU A 135 5.28 -19.55 -8.20
C GLU A 135 4.95 -19.22 -9.67
N ASP A 136 3.97 -18.33 -9.88
CA ASP A 136 3.44 -17.97 -11.19
C ASP A 136 4.00 -16.64 -11.76
N ASN A 137 4.88 -15.97 -11.01
CA ASN A 137 5.48 -14.66 -11.33
C ASN A 137 4.44 -13.60 -11.67
N ASP A 138 3.71 -13.14 -10.66
CA ASP A 138 2.55 -12.27 -10.86
C ASP A 138 2.98 -10.86 -11.24
N ILE A 139 2.26 -10.26 -12.18
CA ILE A 139 2.57 -8.97 -12.77
C ILE A 139 1.41 -8.04 -12.50
N TYR A 140 1.73 -6.83 -12.05
CA TYR A 140 0.80 -5.72 -12.03
C TYR A 140 1.43 -4.50 -12.69
N VAL A 141 0.64 -3.79 -13.49
CA VAL A 141 1.04 -2.53 -14.13
C VAL A 141 -0.06 -1.50 -13.96
N GLU A 142 0.33 -0.23 -13.84
CA GLU A 142 -0.63 0.86 -13.78
C GLU A 142 -0.13 2.15 -14.42
N VAL A 143 -1.09 2.98 -14.79
CA VAL A 143 -0.90 4.39 -15.10
C VAL A 143 -1.74 5.22 -14.16
N GLY A 144 -1.15 6.28 -13.61
CA GLY A 144 -1.83 7.28 -12.82
C GLY A 144 -1.72 8.67 -13.42
N TYR A 145 -2.74 9.49 -13.16
CA TYR A 145 -2.78 10.90 -13.53
C TYR A 145 -3.30 11.74 -12.36
N ASN A 146 -2.49 12.71 -11.96
CA ASN A 146 -2.75 13.60 -10.84
C ASN A 146 -3.13 15.00 -11.34
N TYR A 147 -4.33 15.48 -10.99
CA TYR A 147 -4.80 16.81 -11.36
C TYR A 147 -5.51 17.51 -10.20
N LYS A 148 -4.91 18.59 -9.69
CA LYS A 148 -5.49 19.42 -8.61
C LYS A 148 -5.92 18.60 -7.40
N GLY A 149 -5.13 17.60 -7.01
CA GLY A 149 -5.41 16.69 -5.89
C GLY A 149 -6.41 15.57 -6.18
N PHE A 150 -6.94 15.49 -7.41
CA PHE A 150 -7.57 14.27 -7.90
C PHE A 150 -6.50 13.34 -8.47
N GLU A 151 -6.60 12.06 -8.17
CA GLU A 151 -5.77 11.00 -8.73
C GLU A 151 -6.68 10.00 -9.44
N LEU A 152 -6.44 9.80 -10.73
CA LEU A 152 -7.04 8.74 -11.53
C LEU A 152 -6.00 7.64 -11.71
N ILE A 153 -6.31 6.39 -11.36
CA ILE A 153 -5.45 5.23 -11.62
C ILE A 153 -6.20 4.23 -12.48
N VAL A 154 -5.50 3.67 -13.46
CA VAL A 154 -5.94 2.53 -14.26
C VAL A 154 -4.85 1.46 -14.17
N GLY A 155 -5.18 0.30 -13.59
CA GLY A 155 -4.24 -0.78 -13.29
C GLY A 155 -4.76 -2.16 -13.68
N ALA A 156 -3.85 -3.00 -14.14
CA ALA A 156 -4.12 -4.35 -14.63
C ALA A 156 -3.07 -5.33 -14.11
N GLY A 157 -3.47 -6.57 -13.88
CA GLY A 157 -2.56 -7.63 -13.42
C GLY A 157 -3.12 -9.03 -13.69
N ASN A 158 -2.44 -10.07 -13.24
CA ASN A 158 -2.82 -11.49 -13.35
C ASN A 158 -2.73 -12.23 -11.99
N HIS A 159 -3.11 -13.51 -11.95
CA HIS A 159 -3.06 -14.38 -10.77
C HIS A 159 -3.55 -13.72 -9.48
N GLU A 160 -2.68 -13.44 -8.51
CA GLU A 160 -2.99 -12.80 -7.22
C GLU A 160 -3.86 -11.53 -7.35
N TYR A 161 -3.78 -10.82 -8.48
CA TYR A 161 -4.56 -9.61 -8.74
C TYR A 161 -5.95 -9.87 -9.37
N THR A 162 -6.25 -11.09 -9.82
CA THR A 162 -7.42 -11.43 -10.66
C THR A 162 -8.15 -12.68 -10.20
N LEU A 163 -9.43 -12.82 -10.56
CA LEU A 163 -10.25 -13.97 -10.18
C LEU A 163 -10.00 -15.24 -10.98
N ASN A 164 -9.42 -15.13 -12.17
CA ASN A 164 -9.28 -16.25 -13.12
C ASN A 164 -7.87 -16.40 -13.69
N ASP A 165 -6.88 -15.85 -12.99
CA ASP A 165 -5.46 -15.90 -13.31
C ASP A 165 -5.03 -15.19 -14.60
N ASN A 166 -5.96 -14.74 -15.44
CA ASN A 166 -5.64 -14.05 -16.69
C ASN A 166 -5.31 -12.59 -16.45
N PHE A 167 -4.46 -12.02 -17.30
CA PHE A 167 -4.17 -10.60 -17.25
C PHE A 167 -5.40 -9.74 -17.58
N ASN A 168 -5.97 -9.07 -16.58
CA ASN A 168 -7.20 -8.29 -16.67
C ASN A 168 -7.06 -6.89 -16.04
N LEU A 169 -7.99 -6.01 -16.39
CA LEU A 169 -8.14 -4.72 -15.73
C LEU A 169 -8.79 -4.91 -14.35
N VAL A 170 -8.09 -4.51 -13.30
CA VAL A 170 -8.47 -4.79 -11.90
C VAL A 170 -8.67 -3.52 -11.08
N ASN A 171 -8.16 -2.38 -11.55
CA ASN A 171 -8.22 -1.14 -10.80
C ASN A 171 -8.56 0.03 -11.73
N VAL A 172 -9.72 0.65 -11.53
CA VAL A 172 -10.07 1.96 -12.05
C VAL A 172 -10.50 2.81 -10.89
N SER A 173 -9.63 3.70 -10.43
CA SER A 173 -9.88 4.51 -9.24
C SER A 173 -9.86 6.00 -9.53
N LEU A 174 -10.69 6.73 -8.79
CA LEU A 174 -10.67 8.19 -8.73
C LEU A 174 -10.72 8.61 -7.27
N THR A 175 -9.61 9.18 -6.80
CA THR A 175 -9.43 9.59 -5.41
C THR A 175 -9.19 11.09 -5.34
N LYS A 176 -9.77 11.76 -4.35
CA LYS A 176 -9.53 13.16 -4.04
C LYS A 176 -8.87 13.28 -2.68
N THR A 177 -7.75 13.99 -2.62
CA THR A 177 -7.08 14.35 -1.36
C THR A 177 -7.35 15.80 -0.99
N PHE A 178 -7.57 16.05 0.30
CA PHE A 178 -7.83 17.35 0.92
C PHE A 178 -6.85 17.56 2.07
N ASP A 179 -6.08 18.64 2.01
CA ASP A 179 -5.22 19.04 3.13
C ASP A 179 -6.09 19.66 4.23
N LEU A 180 -6.12 19.05 5.42
CA LEU A 180 -6.78 19.62 6.58
C LEU A 180 -5.78 20.48 7.35
N LYS A 181 -5.86 21.79 7.18
CA LYS A 181 -5.06 22.73 7.99
C LYS A 181 -5.60 22.82 9.41
N LEU A 182 -5.12 21.94 10.31
CA LEU A 182 -5.43 22.02 11.73
C LEU A 182 -4.55 23.06 12.43
N THR A 183 -3.24 23.03 12.19
CA THR A 183 -2.27 24.01 12.70
C THR A 183 -1.17 24.28 11.67
N GLU A 184 -0.30 25.26 11.92
CA GLU A 184 0.88 25.51 11.07
C GLU A 184 1.87 24.33 11.05
N LYS A 185 1.89 23.50 12.09
CA LYS A 185 2.86 22.40 12.24
C LYS A 185 2.27 21.03 11.94
N TYR A 186 0.95 20.90 12.02
CA TYR A 186 0.23 19.65 11.88
C TYR A 186 -0.95 19.81 10.93
N SER A 187 -0.91 19.09 9.82
CA SER A 187 -1.94 19.13 8.78
C SER A 187 -2.16 17.71 8.26
N PRO A 188 -3.06 16.94 8.89
CA PRO A 188 -3.45 15.64 8.36
C PRO A 188 -4.13 15.84 7.01
N SER A 189 -4.14 14.78 6.20
CA SER A 189 -4.82 14.80 4.90
C SER A 189 -5.99 13.84 4.93
N LEU A 190 -7.11 14.26 4.36
CA LEU A 190 -8.27 13.40 4.17
C LEU A 190 -8.32 12.99 2.70
N PHE A 191 -8.62 11.73 2.43
CA PHE A 191 -8.90 11.28 1.07
C PHE A 191 -10.23 10.56 0.99
N CYS A 192 -10.89 10.69 -0.16
CA CYS A 192 -12.07 9.90 -0.49
C CYS A 192 -12.18 9.66 -1.99
N GLY A 193 -12.84 8.58 -2.38
CA GLY A 193 -12.90 8.20 -3.78
C GLY A 193 -13.70 6.94 -4.05
N THR A 194 -13.63 6.53 -5.32
CA THR A 194 -14.21 5.29 -5.82
C THR A 194 -13.10 4.42 -6.39
N VAL A 195 -13.16 3.12 -6.13
CA VAL A 195 -12.33 2.11 -6.78
C VAL A 195 -13.26 1.11 -7.45
N TYR A 196 -13.11 0.89 -8.75
CA TYR A 196 -13.83 -0.12 -9.50
C TYR A 196 -12.86 -1.21 -9.94
N ASN A 197 -13.20 -2.46 -9.65
CA ASN A 197 -12.53 -3.64 -10.16
C ASN A 197 -13.43 -4.33 -11.19
N PRO A 198 -13.16 -4.16 -12.50
CA PRO A 198 -13.93 -4.77 -13.57
C PRO A 198 -13.91 -6.30 -13.53
N ASP A 199 -12.75 -6.89 -13.28
CA ASP A 199 -12.56 -8.35 -13.19
C ASP A 199 -13.45 -8.96 -12.10
N ALA A 200 -13.47 -8.34 -10.92
CA ALA A 200 -14.30 -8.77 -9.79
C ALA A 200 -15.75 -8.27 -9.82
N SER A 201 -16.12 -7.42 -10.78
CA SER A 201 -17.40 -6.69 -10.79
C SER A 201 -17.70 -5.98 -9.46
N ALA A 202 -16.67 -5.45 -8.80
CA ALA A 202 -16.74 -4.88 -7.47
C ALA A 202 -16.49 -3.37 -7.49
N VAL A 203 -17.27 -2.62 -6.69
CA VAL A 203 -17.11 -1.17 -6.52
C VAL A 203 -16.93 -0.87 -5.04
N HIS A 204 -15.89 -0.11 -4.71
CA HIS A 204 -15.57 0.33 -3.37
C HIS A 204 -15.66 1.85 -3.26
N LEU A 205 -16.33 2.33 -2.23
CA LEU A 205 -16.18 3.72 -1.78
C LEU A 205 -15.10 3.74 -0.72
N ILE A 206 -14.03 4.50 -0.97
CA ILE A 206 -12.91 4.61 -0.05
C ILE A 206 -12.90 5.97 0.65
N PHE A 207 -12.48 5.95 1.90
CA PHE A 207 -12.31 7.12 2.75
C PHE A 207 -11.19 6.85 3.74
N GLY A 208 -10.33 7.84 3.96
CA GLY A 208 -9.34 7.75 5.01
C GLY A 208 -8.73 9.08 5.43
N VAL A 209 -7.98 9.03 6.52
CA VAL A 209 -7.22 10.15 7.08
C VAL A 209 -5.78 9.71 7.29
N ASN A 210 -4.84 10.51 6.77
CA ASN A 210 -3.40 10.36 6.92
C ASN A 210 -2.90 11.29 8.03
N PHE A 211 -2.21 10.73 9.03
CA PHE A 211 -1.71 11.42 10.22
C PHE A 211 -0.22 11.75 10.16
#